data_AF-A0A4V1L8W2-F1
#
_entry.id   AF-A0A4V1L8W2-F1
#
_cell.length_a   1.000
_cell.length_b   1.000
_cell.length_c   1.000
_cell.angle_alpha   90.00
_cell.angle_beta   90.00
_cell.angle_gamma   90.00
#
_symmetry.space_group_name_H-M   'P 1'
#
loop_
_entity.id
_entity.type
_entity.pdbx_description
1 polymer ?
#
loop_
_entity_poly.entity_id
_entity_poly.type
_entity_poly.pdbx_seq_one_letter_code
_entity_poly.pdbx_strand_id
1 'polypeptide(L)'
;MQTDNFTLGKKDLLILLGLTLVLPFPINWALIRLNPLTLMPGADDVPTWIGFGGSYIGGIIGGVISILILNKTLRQTGVLHHDLKLLQLDTIIYTQQQDWFTGFKQELAENLKSIDLYVLNTIVSSISMKNYAYAKEVLSEINKNLEYQMVAASFSFTSSRLSPEEQKYMQLVRRIQTEYSSFIKDILYYIPLAETMASRKKLNYEQLMDYTLSQYDYLQGQEGESAVSGAVIPRVMEIDPSDNIGKELERIMEERLTGRTYLYHMKSDLAEVTHQLIIYEEQRINAILYKPMGETH
;
A
#
# COMPACT_ATOMS: atom_id res chain seq x y z
N MET A 1 6.12 27.17 8.66
CA MET A 1 5.14 28.21 9.04
C MET A 1 5.19 28.32 10.55
N GLN A 2 5.76 29.42 11.08
CA GLN A 2 5.74 29.68 12.52
C GLN A 2 4.31 30.07 12.90
N THR A 3 3.66 29.26 13.73
CA THR A 3 2.42 29.63 14.39
C THR A 3 2.76 30.65 15.46
N ASP A 4 2.68 31.93 15.11
CA ASP A 4 2.71 33.02 16.09
C ASP A 4 1.56 32.79 17.08
N ASN A 5 1.92 32.34 18.27
CA ASN A 5 0.99 32.14 19.37
C ASN A 5 0.46 33.52 19.79
N PHE A 6 -0.67 33.93 19.20
CA PHE A 6 -1.49 35.09 19.59
C PHE A 6 -2.14 34.90 20.98
N THR A 7 -1.40 34.37 21.95
CA THR A 7 -1.90 34.17 23.31
C THR A 7 -1.04 34.96 24.27
N LEU A 8 -1.63 35.96 24.90
CA LEU A 8 -0.98 36.72 25.97
C LEU A 8 -0.55 35.75 27.07
N GLY A 9 0.74 35.79 27.44
CA GLY A 9 1.28 34.96 28.51
C GLY A 9 0.67 35.33 29.87
N LYS A 10 0.71 34.41 30.84
CA LYS A 10 0.29 34.72 32.22
C LYS A 10 1.01 35.95 32.78
N LYS A 11 2.28 36.14 32.38
CA LYS A 11 3.11 37.30 32.75
C LYS A 11 2.58 38.59 32.12
N ASP A 12 2.23 38.59 30.84
CA ASP A 12 1.71 39.77 30.15
C ASP A 12 0.35 40.18 30.69
N LEU A 13 -0.51 39.21 31.04
CA LEU A 13 -1.78 39.47 31.72
C LEU A 13 -1.59 40.08 33.12
N LEU A 14 -0.61 39.60 33.88
CA LEU A 14 -0.26 40.17 35.18
C LEU A 14 0.33 41.58 35.05
N ILE A 15 1.13 41.83 34.02
CA ILE A 15 1.66 43.16 33.70
C ILE A 15 0.53 44.11 33.32
N LEU A 16 -0.41 43.68 32.48
CA LEU A 16 -1.58 44.48 32.08
C LEU A 16 -2.48 44.82 33.27
N LEU A 17 -2.72 43.84 34.16
CA LEU A 17 -3.48 44.01 35.40
C LEU A 17 -2.77 44.93 36.39
N GLY A 18 -1.44 44.79 36.53
CA GLY A 18 -0.61 45.68 37.34
C GLY A 18 -0.59 47.11 36.80
N LEU A 19 -0.40 47.29 35.49
CA LEU A 19 -0.44 48.60 34.84
C LEU A 19 -1.80 49.28 35.01
N THR A 20 -2.91 48.56 34.88
CA THR A 20 -4.25 49.12 35.05
C THR A 20 -4.60 49.49 36.50
N LEU A 21 -4.05 48.77 37.48
CA LEU A 21 -4.18 49.14 38.91
C LEU A 21 -3.30 50.34 39.29
N VAL A 22 -2.13 50.48 38.66
CA VAL A 22 -1.14 51.51 38.99
C VAL A 22 -1.36 52.80 38.21
N LEU A 23 -1.84 52.75 36.96
CA LEU A 23 -2.12 53.93 36.11
C LEU A 23 -2.99 55.04 36.74
N PRO A 24 -4.03 54.72 37.55
CA PRO A 24 -4.86 55.74 38.18
C PRO A 24 -4.06 56.66 39.10
N PHE A 25 -2.99 56.19 39.75
CA PHE A 25 -2.21 56.97 40.70
C PHE A 25 -1.42 58.13 40.07
N PRO A 26 -0.59 57.93 39.03
CA PRO A 26 0.09 59.02 38.35
C PRO A 26 -0.87 59.92 37.56
N ILE A 27 -1.99 59.38 37.03
CA ILE A 27 -3.04 60.20 36.39
C ILE A 27 -3.68 61.11 37.43
N ASN A 28 -4.10 60.57 38.58
CA ASN A 28 -4.68 61.34 39.67
C ASN A 28 -3.68 62.38 40.22
N TRP A 29 -2.41 61.99 40.38
CA TRP A 29 -1.33 62.91 40.79
C TRP A 29 -1.11 64.04 39.78
N ALA A 30 -1.07 63.74 38.48
CA ALA A 30 -0.93 64.74 37.42
C ALA A 30 -2.14 65.68 37.38
N LEU A 31 -3.36 65.15 37.54
CA LEU A 31 -4.59 65.94 37.58
C LEU A 31 -4.64 66.88 38.80
N ILE A 32 -4.23 66.41 39.99
CA ILE A 32 -4.17 67.23 41.21
C ILE A 32 -3.06 68.29 41.12
N ARG A 33 -1.89 67.94 40.57
CA ARG A 33 -0.70 68.82 40.60
C ARG A 33 -0.63 69.81 39.43
N LEU A 34 -1.10 69.42 38.24
CA LEU A 34 -1.17 70.30 37.06
C LEU A 34 -2.48 71.10 37.03
N ASN A 35 -3.49 70.68 37.81
CA ASN A 35 -4.79 71.31 38.00
C ASN A 35 -5.49 71.83 36.71
N PRO A 36 -5.63 71.01 35.65
CA PRO A 36 -6.38 71.41 34.45
C PRO A 36 -7.93 71.37 34.66
N LEU A 37 -8.39 70.90 35.82
CA LEU A 37 -9.79 70.56 36.11
C LEU A 37 -10.62 71.71 36.69
N THR A 38 -10.02 72.84 37.05
CA THR A 38 -10.75 74.08 37.39
C THR A 38 -11.59 74.63 36.23
N LEU A 39 -11.44 74.04 35.03
CA LEU A 39 -12.20 74.36 33.81
C LEU A 39 -13.45 73.49 33.60
N MET A 40 -13.69 72.45 34.40
CA MET A 40 -14.88 71.59 34.29
C MET A 40 -15.91 71.89 35.39
N PRO A 41 -17.20 72.08 35.05
CA PRO A 41 -18.26 72.24 36.04
C PRO A 41 -18.37 71.01 36.95
N GLY A 42 -18.40 71.20 38.28
CA GLY A 42 -18.54 70.11 39.26
C GLY A 42 -17.23 69.46 39.71
N ALA A 43 -16.07 70.02 39.35
CA ALA A 43 -14.76 69.52 39.77
C ALA A 43 -14.52 69.55 41.29
N ASP A 44 -15.29 70.32 42.05
CA ASP A 44 -15.18 70.42 43.51
C ASP A 44 -16.12 69.43 44.25
N ASP A 45 -16.94 68.68 43.50
CA ASP A 45 -18.01 67.84 44.05
C ASP A 45 -17.57 66.37 44.20
N VAL A 46 -17.54 65.87 45.44
CA VAL A 46 -17.08 64.52 45.80
C VAL A 46 -17.84 63.39 45.06
N PRO A 47 -19.19 63.44 44.92
CA PRO A 47 -19.96 62.50 44.12
C PRO A 47 -19.52 62.40 42.65
N THR A 48 -19.15 63.52 42.04
CA THR A 48 -18.70 63.56 40.63
C THR A 48 -17.38 62.79 40.45
N TRP A 49 -16.46 62.90 41.41
CA TRP A 49 -15.21 62.15 41.42
C TRP A 49 -15.39 60.66 41.72
N ILE A 50 -16.30 60.31 42.62
CA ILE A 50 -16.67 58.91 42.90
C ILE A 50 -17.29 58.27 41.65
N GLY A 51 -18.16 59.00 40.94
CA GLY A 51 -18.77 58.56 39.68
C GLY A 51 -17.74 58.37 38.56
N PHE A 52 -16.78 59.30 38.41
CA PHE A 52 -15.69 59.18 37.45
C PHE A 52 -14.76 57.99 37.77
N GLY A 53 -14.32 57.86 39.03
CA GLY A 53 -13.49 56.75 39.48
C GLY A 53 -14.17 55.39 39.32
N GLY A 54 -15.47 55.31 39.67
CA GLY A 54 -16.28 54.10 39.47
C GLY A 54 -16.45 53.74 37.99
N SER A 55 -16.67 54.73 37.12
CA SER A 55 -16.81 54.52 35.66
C SER A 55 -15.48 54.12 35.01
N TYR A 56 -14.37 54.74 35.42
CA TYR A 56 -13.03 54.43 34.94
C TYR A 56 -12.58 53.03 35.37
N ILE A 57 -12.73 52.69 36.66
CA ILE A 57 -12.41 51.37 37.19
C ILE A 57 -13.33 50.31 36.56
N GLY A 58 -14.64 50.60 36.43
CA GLY A 58 -15.60 49.71 35.77
C GLY A 58 -15.27 49.46 34.30
N GLY A 59 -14.90 50.50 33.54
CA GLY A 59 -14.50 50.39 32.14
C GLY A 59 -13.20 49.62 31.95
N ILE A 60 -12.21 49.84 32.82
CA ILE A 60 -10.94 49.12 32.80
C ILE A 60 -11.13 47.65 33.16
N ILE A 61 -11.84 47.35 34.25
CA ILE A 61 -12.12 45.97 34.67
C ILE A 61 -12.92 45.25 33.58
N GLY A 62 -13.92 45.90 32.98
CA GLY A 62 -14.67 45.36 31.85
C GLY A 62 -13.79 45.05 30.63
N GLY A 63 -12.84 45.95 30.31
CA GLY A 63 -11.87 45.74 29.24
C GLY A 63 -10.92 44.55 29.50
N VAL A 64 -10.36 44.47 30.72
CA VAL A 64 -9.47 43.36 31.12
C VAL A 64 -10.20 42.02 31.11
N ILE A 65 -11.43 41.96 31.64
CA ILE A 65 -12.26 40.76 31.60
C ILE A 65 -12.55 40.35 30.14
N SER A 66 -12.86 41.31 29.27
CA SER A 66 -13.11 41.03 27.85
C SER A 66 -11.88 40.44 27.15
N ILE A 67 -10.68 40.98 27.42
CA ILE A 67 -9.41 40.44 26.90
C ILE A 67 -9.13 39.04 27.45
N LEU A 68 -9.42 38.79 28.73
CA LEU A 68 -9.28 37.47 29.35
C LEU A 68 -10.20 36.43 28.70
N ILE A 69 -11.47 36.79 28.48
CA ILE A 69 -12.43 35.94 27.77
C ILE A 69 -11.94 35.68 26.35
N LEU A 70 -11.54 36.72 25.62
CA LEU A 70 -11.02 36.57 24.25
C LEU A 70 -9.81 35.65 24.18
N ASN A 71 -8.82 35.81 25.07
CA ASN A 71 -7.62 34.95 25.10
C ASN A 71 -7.99 33.49 25.42
N LYS A 72 -8.92 33.27 26.35
CA LYS A 72 -9.42 31.93 26.66
C LYS A 72 -10.14 31.31 25.46
N THR A 73 -10.99 32.07 24.78
CA THR A 73 -11.70 31.64 23.57
C THR A 73 -10.72 31.32 22.45
N LEU A 74 -9.72 32.17 22.18
CA LEU A 74 -8.70 31.94 21.15
C LEU A 74 -7.86 30.69 21.41
N ARG A 75 -7.50 30.43 22.68
CA ARG A 75 -6.80 29.18 23.05
C ARG A 75 -7.67 27.94 22.81
N GLN A 76 -8.94 28.01 23.21
CA GLN A 76 -9.88 26.89 23.03
C GLN A 76 -10.17 26.64 21.54
N THR A 77 -10.37 27.69 20.74
CA THR A 77 -10.59 27.55 19.29
C THR A 77 -9.33 27.09 18.56
N GLY A 78 -8.15 27.51 19.00
CA GLY A 78 -6.87 27.07 18.42
C GLY A 78 -6.64 25.56 18.57
N VAL A 79 -6.84 25.01 19.78
CA VAL A 79 -6.74 23.56 20.04
C VAL A 79 -7.80 22.80 19.23
N LEU A 80 -9.06 23.24 19.31
CA LEU A 80 -10.16 22.62 18.57
C LEU A 80 -9.90 22.61 17.06
N HIS A 81 -9.39 23.71 16.50
CA HIS A 81 -9.11 23.81 15.07
C HIS A 81 -7.93 22.94 14.65
N HIS A 82 -6.94 22.74 15.53
CA HIS A 82 -5.84 21.80 15.28
C HIS A 82 -6.35 20.35 15.28
N ASP A 83 -7.12 19.97 16.30
CA ASP A 83 -7.69 18.62 16.42
C ASP A 83 -8.62 18.29 15.23
N LEU A 84 -9.45 19.24 14.81
CA LEU A 84 -10.30 19.09 13.62
C LEU A 84 -9.50 18.90 12.33
N LYS A 85 -8.36 19.60 12.18
CA LYS A 85 -7.47 19.42 11.02
C LYS A 85 -6.85 18.04 10.99
N LEU A 86 -6.41 17.53 12.14
CA LEU A 86 -5.88 16.17 12.24
C LEU A 86 -6.94 15.15 11.87
N LEU A 87 -8.15 15.27 12.42
CA LEU A 87 -9.26 14.38 12.11
C LEU A 87 -9.66 14.41 10.62
N GLN A 88 -9.66 15.59 9.99
CA GLN A 88 -9.90 15.74 8.56
C GLN A 88 -8.81 15.06 7.74
N LEU A 89 -7.54 15.22 8.13
CA LEU A 89 -6.41 14.58 7.47
C LEU A 89 -6.50 13.05 7.57
N ASP A 90 -6.77 12.50 8.76
CA ASP A 90 -6.96 11.07 8.97
C ASP A 90 -8.13 10.52 8.14
N THR A 91 -9.23 11.28 8.04
CA THR A 91 -10.38 10.92 7.20
C THR A 91 -10.02 10.87 5.71
N ILE A 92 -9.23 11.85 5.22
CA ILE A 92 -8.74 11.87 3.83
C ILE A 92 -7.84 10.66 3.56
N ILE A 93 -6.86 10.40 4.44
CA ILE A 93 -5.94 9.27 4.29
C ILE A 93 -6.72 7.95 4.31
N TYR A 94 -7.64 7.78 5.26
CA TYR A 94 -8.49 6.60 5.33
C TYR A 94 -9.26 6.37 4.03
N THR A 95 -9.87 7.42 3.47
CA THR A 95 -10.65 7.32 2.22
C THR A 95 -9.76 6.93 1.04
N GLN A 96 -8.59 7.56 0.91
CA GLN A 96 -7.61 7.20 -0.13
C GLN A 96 -7.11 5.76 -0.02
N GLN A 97 -6.84 5.29 1.20
CA GLN A 97 -6.41 3.92 1.45
C GLN A 97 -7.54 2.91 1.16
N GLN A 98 -8.79 3.26 1.45
CA GLN A 98 -9.95 2.42 1.15
C GLN A 98 -10.19 2.27 -0.36
N ASP A 99 -10.02 3.36 -1.11
CA ASP A 99 -10.09 3.35 -2.58
C ASP A 99 -8.98 2.48 -3.18
N TRP A 100 -7.73 2.69 -2.73
CA TRP A 100 -6.60 1.82 -3.10
C TRP A 100 -6.88 0.35 -2.78
N PHE A 101 -7.36 0.05 -1.57
CA PHE A 101 -7.62 -1.32 -1.12
C PHE A 101 -8.69 -2.03 -1.95
N THR A 102 -9.64 -1.28 -2.50
CA THR A 102 -10.64 -1.84 -3.42
C THR A 102 -9.99 -2.30 -4.73
N GLY A 103 -9.12 -1.48 -5.33
CA GLY A 103 -8.34 -1.86 -6.51
C GLY A 103 -7.37 -3.00 -6.21
N PHE A 104 -6.69 -2.95 -5.06
CA PHE A 104 -5.76 -3.97 -4.61
C PHE A 104 -6.43 -5.35 -4.50
N LYS A 105 -7.63 -5.45 -3.90
CA LYS A 105 -8.40 -6.71 -3.86
C LYS A 105 -8.73 -7.26 -5.24
N GLN A 106 -9.02 -6.39 -6.20
CA GLN A 106 -9.27 -6.81 -7.58
C GLN A 106 -8.00 -7.39 -8.21
N GLU A 107 -6.86 -6.72 -8.06
CA GLU A 107 -5.56 -7.20 -8.56
C GLU A 107 -5.17 -8.56 -7.94
N LEU A 108 -5.36 -8.71 -6.62
CA LEU A 108 -5.14 -9.99 -5.93
C LEU A 108 -6.02 -11.11 -6.51
N ALA A 109 -7.28 -10.82 -6.80
CA ALA A 109 -8.20 -11.78 -7.42
C ALA A 109 -7.81 -12.11 -8.87
N GLU A 110 -7.37 -11.13 -9.65
CA GLU A 110 -6.88 -11.32 -11.02
C GLU A 110 -5.60 -12.16 -11.05
N ASN A 111 -4.67 -11.93 -10.11
CA ASN A 111 -3.47 -12.74 -9.93
C ASN A 111 -3.80 -14.22 -9.65
N LEU A 112 -4.81 -14.50 -8.83
CA LEU A 112 -5.22 -15.88 -8.56
C LEU A 112 -5.93 -16.53 -9.75
N LYS A 113 -6.70 -15.74 -10.52
CA LYS A 113 -7.42 -16.20 -11.73
C LYS A 113 -6.48 -16.50 -12.89
N SER A 114 -5.41 -15.71 -13.06
CA SER A 114 -4.45 -15.89 -14.17
C SER A 114 -3.74 -17.25 -14.13
N ILE A 115 -3.67 -17.88 -12.97
CA ILE A 115 -3.15 -19.24 -12.78
C ILE A 115 -4.27 -20.26 -13.04
N ASP A 116 -4.66 -20.42 -14.31
CA ASP A 116 -5.76 -21.29 -14.70
C ASP A 116 -5.35 -22.78 -14.82
N LEU A 117 -5.44 -23.49 -13.70
CA LEU A 117 -5.16 -24.92 -13.64
C LEU A 117 -6.23 -25.79 -14.31
N TYR A 118 -7.44 -25.28 -14.55
CA TYR A 118 -8.47 -26.04 -15.25
C TYR A 118 -8.09 -26.20 -16.72
N VAL A 119 -7.59 -25.14 -17.33
CA VAL A 119 -7.11 -25.16 -18.72
C VAL A 119 -5.97 -26.17 -18.92
N LEU A 120 -5.11 -26.38 -17.91
CA LEU A 120 -4.08 -27.43 -17.96
C LEU A 120 -4.68 -28.83 -18.15
N ASN A 121 -5.81 -29.16 -17.50
CA ASN A 121 -6.47 -30.46 -17.70
C ASN A 121 -6.98 -30.61 -19.14
N THR A 122 -7.53 -29.54 -19.71
CA THR A 122 -7.97 -29.51 -21.11
C THR A 122 -6.80 -29.71 -22.07
N ILE A 123 -5.64 -29.10 -21.78
CA ILE A 123 -4.41 -29.28 -22.56
C ILE A 123 -3.93 -30.72 -22.51
N VAL A 124 -3.87 -31.34 -21.32
CA VAL A 124 -3.47 -32.75 -21.19
C VAL A 124 -4.40 -33.68 -21.97
N SER A 125 -5.71 -33.46 -21.88
CA SER A 125 -6.69 -34.21 -22.67
C SER A 125 -6.48 -34.01 -24.17
N SER A 126 -6.19 -32.78 -24.61
CA SER A 126 -5.94 -32.46 -26.02
C SER A 126 -4.69 -33.17 -26.55
N ILE A 127 -3.60 -33.22 -25.77
CA ILE A 127 -2.37 -33.94 -26.09
C ILE A 127 -2.66 -35.45 -26.21
N SER A 128 -3.42 -36.03 -25.27
CA SER A 128 -3.82 -37.44 -25.33
C SER A 128 -4.66 -37.76 -26.57
N MET A 129 -5.54 -36.84 -26.98
CA MET A 129 -6.36 -36.96 -28.19
C MET A 129 -5.60 -36.62 -29.48
N LYS A 130 -4.29 -36.33 -29.40
CA LYS A 130 -3.43 -35.91 -30.51
C LYS A 130 -3.86 -34.60 -31.18
N ASN A 131 -4.61 -33.76 -30.47
CA ASN A 131 -4.99 -32.42 -30.91
C ASN A 131 -3.91 -31.40 -30.50
N TYR A 132 -2.73 -31.55 -31.10
CA TYR A 132 -1.54 -30.76 -30.77
C TYR A 132 -1.65 -29.28 -31.16
N ALA A 133 -2.34 -28.99 -32.28
CA ALA A 133 -2.53 -27.61 -32.76
C ALA A 133 -3.31 -26.76 -31.75
N TYR A 134 -4.44 -27.29 -31.25
CA TYR A 134 -5.25 -26.63 -30.25
C TYR A 134 -4.49 -26.45 -28.92
N ALA A 135 -3.80 -27.50 -28.46
CA ALA A 135 -2.99 -27.41 -27.24
C ALA A 135 -1.93 -26.30 -27.34
N LYS A 136 -1.23 -26.20 -28.48
CA LYS A 136 -0.21 -25.18 -28.73
C LYS A 136 -0.78 -23.77 -28.73
N GLU A 137 -1.92 -23.57 -29.40
CA GLU A 137 -2.59 -22.26 -29.46
C GLU A 137 -2.93 -21.75 -28.06
N VAL A 138 -3.64 -22.58 -27.28
CA VAL A 138 -4.05 -22.25 -25.91
C VAL A 138 -2.85 -21.98 -25.00
N LEU A 139 -1.83 -22.83 -25.02
CA LEU A 139 -0.62 -22.65 -24.22
C LEU A 139 0.16 -21.37 -24.58
N SER A 140 0.22 -21.03 -25.88
CA SER A 140 0.92 -19.84 -26.35
C SER A 140 0.25 -18.56 -25.85
N GLU A 141 -1.09 -18.54 -25.84
CA GLU A 141 -1.86 -17.42 -25.30
C GLU A 141 -1.65 -17.26 -23.78
N ILE A 142 -1.67 -18.37 -23.03
CA ILE A 142 -1.41 -18.34 -21.59
C ILE A 142 0.01 -17.85 -21.31
N ASN A 143 1.01 -18.34 -22.03
CA ASN A 143 2.40 -17.94 -21.82
C ASN A 143 2.58 -16.42 -22.01
N LYS A 144 2.00 -15.85 -23.07
CA LYS A 144 2.02 -14.41 -23.32
C LYS A 144 1.35 -13.62 -22.19
N ASN A 145 0.19 -14.09 -21.71
CA ASN A 145 -0.54 -13.41 -20.65
C ASN A 145 0.20 -13.46 -19.30
N LEU A 146 0.93 -14.55 -19.01
CA LEU A 146 1.71 -14.68 -17.77
C LEU A 146 2.86 -13.69 -17.68
N GLU A 147 3.57 -13.44 -18.79
CA GLU A 147 4.68 -12.47 -18.81
C GLU A 147 4.19 -11.06 -18.41
N TYR A 148 3.02 -10.64 -18.90
CA TYR A 148 2.41 -9.37 -18.50
C TYR A 148 2.00 -9.35 -17.02
N GLN A 149 1.44 -10.45 -16.51
CA GLN A 149 0.96 -10.56 -15.13
C GLN A 149 2.10 -10.57 -14.11
N MET A 150 3.24 -11.19 -14.43
CA MET A 150 4.41 -11.18 -13.55
C MET A 150 4.95 -9.77 -13.32
N VAL A 151 4.90 -8.92 -14.35
CA VAL A 151 5.26 -7.50 -14.25
C VAL A 151 4.22 -6.74 -13.44
N ALA A 152 2.92 -6.93 -13.71
CA ALA A 152 1.83 -6.22 -13.03
C ALA A 152 1.82 -6.44 -11.51
N ALA A 153 1.98 -7.70 -11.05
CA ALA A 153 1.95 -8.04 -9.63
C ALA A 153 3.04 -7.34 -8.79
N SER A 154 4.12 -6.88 -9.41
CA SER A 154 5.21 -6.18 -8.73
C SER A 154 4.88 -4.72 -8.36
N PHE A 155 3.82 -4.14 -8.94
CA PHE A 155 3.41 -2.74 -8.73
C PHE A 155 2.26 -2.55 -7.75
N SER A 156 1.69 -3.63 -7.21
CA SER A 156 0.47 -3.57 -6.40
C SER A 156 0.66 -2.91 -5.01
N PHE A 157 1.89 -2.72 -4.55
CA PHE A 157 2.18 -2.19 -3.20
C PHE A 157 2.55 -0.71 -3.21
N THR A 158 2.02 0.03 -2.24
CA THR A 158 2.24 1.48 -2.11
C THR A 158 3.59 1.85 -1.49
N SER A 159 4.27 0.89 -0.86
CA SER A 159 5.55 1.07 -0.15
C SER A 159 6.66 0.26 -0.81
N SER A 160 7.86 0.83 -0.87
CA SER A 160 9.07 0.11 -1.26
C SER A 160 9.57 -0.87 -0.19
N ARG A 161 9.13 -0.69 1.07
CA ARG A 161 9.39 -1.62 2.17
C ARG A 161 8.13 -2.41 2.43
N LEU A 162 8.18 -3.68 2.04
CA LEU A 162 7.08 -4.62 2.20
C LEU A 162 7.00 -5.11 3.65
N SER A 163 5.78 -5.21 4.20
CA SER A 163 5.48 -5.89 5.46
C SER A 163 5.79 -7.40 5.36
N PRO A 164 5.90 -8.12 6.49
CA PRO A 164 6.05 -9.57 6.47
C PRO A 164 4.97 -10.30 5.66
N GLU A 165 3.72 -9.86 5.76
CA GLU A 165 2.56 -10.40 5.04
C GLU A 165 2.68 -10.13 3.53
N GLU A 166 3.03 -8.90 3.14
CA GLU A 166 3.25 -8.51 1.75
C GLU A 166 4.44 -9.28 1.14
N GLN A 167 5.53 -9.46 1.90
CA GLN A 167 6.69 -10.25 1.47
C GLN A 167 6.34 -11.71 1.26
N LYS A 168 5.59 -12.32 2.19
CA LYS A 168 5.14 -13.71 2.10
C LYS A 168 4.29 -13.92 0.86
N TYR A 169 3.34 -13.02 0.59
CA TYR A 169 2.54 -13.04 -0.63
C TYR A 169 3.41 -12.94 -1.88
N MET A 170 4.31 -11.95 -1.94
CA MET A 170 5.16 -11.71 -3.12
C MET A 170 6.10 -12.88 -3.42
N GLN A 171 6.68 -13.51 -2.41
CA GLN A 171 7.51 -14.69 -2.59
C GLN A 171 6.70 -15.86 -3.17
N LEU A 172 5.48 -16.06 -2.67
CA LEU A 172 4.62 -17.15 -3.13
C LEU A 172 4.09 -16.91 -4.55
N VAL A 173 3.69 -15.68 -4.88
CA VAL A 173 3.30 -15.28 -6.25
C VAL A 173 4.43 -15.54 -7.24
N ARG A 174 5.66 -15.07 -6.92
CA ARG A 174 6.81 -15.30 -7.79
C ARG A 174 7.06 -16.79 -7.98
N ARG A 175 7.06 -17.56 -6.88
CA ARG A 175 7.29 -19.01 -6.93
C ARG A 175 6.28 -19.74 -7.81
N ILE A 176 4.98 -19.46 -7.63
CA ILE A 176 3.93 -20.13 -8.42
C ILE A 176 3.95 -19.69 -9.87
N GLN A 177 4.20 -18.40 -10.16
CA GLN A 177 4.30 -17.90 -11.53
C GLN A 177 5.48 -18.51 -12.27
N THR A 178 6.65 -18.60 -11.61
CA THR A 178 7.84 -19.25 -12.17
C THR A 178 7.58 -20.74 -12.45
N GLU A 179 6.99 -21.48 -11.51
CA GLU A 179 6.67 -22.90 -11.73
C GLU A 179 5.63 -23.06 -12.84
N TYR A 180 4.56 -22.27 -12.84
CA TYR A 180 3.48 -22.36 -13.81
C TYR A 180 3.95 -22.00 -15.22
N SER A 181 4.78 -20.96 -15.34
CA SER A 181 5.44 -20.61 -16.61
C SER A 181 6.38 -21.72 -17.08
N SER A 182 7.21 -22.27 -16.20
CA SER A 182 8.08 -23.41 -16.52
C SER A 182 7.27 -24.61 -17.01
N PHE A 183 6.16 -24.93 -16.35
CA PHE A 183 5.27 -26.04 -16.72
C PHE A 183 4.68 -25.85 -18.12
N ILE A 184 4.24 -24.63 -18.46
CA ILE A 184 3.71 -24.30 -19.78
C ILE A 184 4.81 -24.41 -20.85
N LYS A 185 5.99 -23.85 -20.58
CA LYS A 185 7.15 -23.89 -21.49
C LYS A 185 7.59 -25.34 -21.75
N ASP A 186 7.60 -26.19 -20.73
CA ASP A 186 7.92 -27.62 -20.85
C ASP A 186 6.92 -28.36 -21.77
N ILE A 187 5.62 -28.07 -21.67
CA ILE A 187 4.63 -28.69 -22.56
C ILE A 187 4.76 -28.14 -23.99
N LEU A 188 4.97 -26.83 -24.15
CA LEU A 188 5.20 -26.22 -25.46
C LEU A 188 6.42 -26.81 -26.17
N TYR A 189 7.50 -27.09 -25.42
CA TYR A 189 8.68 -27.81 -25.89
C TYR A 189 8.33 -29.24 -26.36
N TYR A 190 7.48 -29.95 -25.63
CA TYR A 190 7.15 -31.34 -25.96
C TYR A 190 6.22 -31.50 -27.17
N ILE A 191 5.30 -30.55 -27.39
CA ILE A 191 4.25 -30.68 -28.43
C ILE A 191 4.81 -31.05 -29.82
N PRO A 192 5.83 -30.38 -30.37
CA PRO A 192 6.40 -30.73 -31.68
C PRO A 192 7.03 -32.14 -31.71
N LEU A 193 7.61 -32.59 -30.60
CA LEU A 193 8.19 -33.93 -30.45
C LEU A 193 7.08 -34.99 -30.47
N ALA A 194 6.01 -34.76 -29.70
CA ALA A 194 4.84 -35.62 -29.65
C ALA A 194 4.15 -35.73 -31.03
N GLU A 195 4.03 -34.63 -31.77
CA GLU A 195 3.48 -34.60 -33.12
C GLU A 195 4.32 -35.44 -34.11
N THR A 196 5.65 -35.33 -34.01
CA THR A 196 6.59 -36.11 -34.82
C THR A 196 6.46 -37.61 -34.53
N MET A 197 6.40 -37.99 -33.25
CA MET A 197 6.20 -39.37 -32.80
C MET A 197 4.84 -39.92 -33.23
N ALA A 198 3.76 -39.13 -33.09
CA ALA A 198 2.41 -39.51 -33.49
C ALA A 198 2.29 -39.75 -35.01
N SER A 199 3.08 -39.02 -35.80
CA SER A 199 3.20 -39.17 -37.26
C SER A 199 3.99 -40.42 -37.70
N ARG A 200 4.40 -41.28 -36.76
CA ARG A 200 5.25 -42.48 -36.97
C ARG A 200 6.62 -42.18 -37.60
N LYS A 201 7.07 -40.92 -37.57
CA LYS A 201 8.45 -40.58 -37.93
C LYS A 201 9.35 -40.99 -36.77
N LYS A 202 10.46 -41.65 -37.08
CA LYS A 202 11.45 -42.01 -36.07
C LYS A 202 12.22 -40.74 -35.67
N LEU A 203 12.11 -40.34 -34.42
CA LEU A 203 12.91 -39.26 -33.85
C LEU A 203 14.33 -39.81 -33.61
N ASN A 204 15.35 -39.19 -34.21
CA ASN A 204 16.75 -39.55 -33.96
C ASN A 204 17.29 -38.81 -32.72
N TYR A 205 18.27 -39.39 -32.03
CA TYR A 205 18.94 -38.80 -30.88
C TYR A 205 19.55 -37.43 -31.22
N GLU A 206 20.29 -37.35 -32.32
CA GLU A 206 20.92 -36.09 -32.78
C GLU A 206 19.87 -35.00 -33.02
N GLN A 207 18.76 -35.35 -33.68
CA GLN A 207 17.67 -34.40 -33.95
C GLN A 207 16.99 -33.92 -32.66
N LEU A 208 16.80 -34.81 -31.69
CA LEU A 208 16.28 -34.44 -30.39
C LEU A 208 17.25 -33.51 -29.66
N MET A 209 18.55 -33.81 -29.67
CA MET A 209 19.53 -33.01 -28.94
C MET A 209 19.72 -31.64 -29.58
N ASP A 210 19.80 -31.55 -30.91
CA ASP A 210 19.85 -30.29 -31.66
C ASP A 210 18.63 -29.42 -31.35
N TYR A 211 17.43 -30.01 -31.36
CA TYR A 211 16.22 -29.29 -30.98
C TYR A 211 16.27 -28.83 -29.52
N THR A 212 16.67 -29.71 -28.60
CA THR A 212 16.71 -29.43 -27.16
C THR A 212 17.69 -28.30 -26.83
N LEU A 213 18.88 -28.32 -27.41
CA LEU A 213 19.88 -27.25 -27.25
C LEU A 213 19.37 -25.92 -27.82
N SER A 214 18.72 -25.94 -28.99
CA SER A 214 18.15 -24.71 -29.58
C SER A 214 17.08 -24.06 -28.68
N GLN A 215 16.30 -24.87 -27.95
CA GLN A 215 15.30 -24.36 -27.02
C GLN A 215 15.92 -23.95 -25.69
N TYR A 216 16.97 -24.64 -25.23
CA TYR A 216 17.67 -24.30 -24.00
C TYR A 216 18.38 -22.94 -24.08
N ASP A 217 19.10 -22.68 -25.17
CA ASP A 217 19.79 -21.40 -25.39
C ASP A 217 18.79 -20.23 -25.47
N TYR A 218 17.62 -20.46 -26.08
CA TYR A 218 16.53 -19.49 -26.12
C TYR A 218 15.97 -19.17 -24.72
N LEU A 219 15.86 -20.17 -23.86
CA LEU A 219 15.30 -20.05 -22.51
C LEU A 219 16.31 -19.43 -21.52
N GLN A 220 17.61 -19.75 -21.61
CA GLN A 220 18.66 -19.10 -20.80
C GLN A 220 18.84 -17.61 -21.14
N GLY A 221 18.57 -17.21 -22.38
CA GLY A 221 18.64 -15.80 -22.80
C GLY A 221 17.57 -14.88 -22.18
N GLN A 222 16.54 -15.45 -21.53
CA GLN A 222 15.38 -14.70 -21.04
C GLN A 222 15.21 -14.67 -19.51
N GLU A 223 15.80 -15.59 -18.74
CA GLU A 223 15.61 -15.64 -17.28
C GLU A 223 16.91 -16.01 -16.53
N GLY A 224 17.22 -15.27 -15.46
CA GLY A 224 18.25 -15.62 -14.50
C GLY A 224 17.91 -16.91 -13.75
N GLU A 225 18.94 -17.71 -13.49
CA GLU A 225 18.93 -19.04 -12.85
C GLU A 225 17.82 -19.24 -11.81
N SER A 226 16.76 -19.93 -12.22
CA SER A 226 15.97 -20.74 -11.31
C SER A 226 15.71 -22.06 -12.01
N ALA A 227 16.61 -23.03 -11.79
CA ALA A 227 16.39 -24.42 -12.17
C ALA A 227 15.21 -24.95 -11.35
N VAL A 228 14.00 -24.78 -11.89
CA VAL A 228 12.78 -25.32 -11.31
C VAL A 228 12.91 -26.84 -11.28
N SER A 229 12.83 -27.42 -10.07
CA SER A 229 12.95 -28.85 -9.85
C SER A 229 11.94 -29.62 -10.72
N GLY A 230 12.42 -30.41 -11.66
CA GLY A 230 11.58 -31.23 -12.54
C GLY A 230 11.32 -30.64 -13.94
N ALA A 231 12.01 -29.56 -14.34
CA ALA A 231 11.99 -29.08 -15.72
C ALA A 231 12.33 -30.19 -16.73
N VAL A 232 11.68 -30.17 -17.90
CA VAL A 232 11.77 -31.26 -18.88
C VAL A 232 13.11 -31.25 -19.61
N ILE A 233 13.56 -30.06 -20.03
CA ILE A 233 14.75 -29.91 -20.89
C ILE A 233 16.03 -30.50 -20.27
N PRO A 234 16.41 -30.23 -19.01
CA PRO A 234 17.58 -30.85 -18.38
C PRO A 234 17.49 -32.38 -18.35
N ARG A 235 16.30 -32.92 -18.06
CA ARG A 235 16.07 -34.36 -18.01
C ARG A 235 16.15 -35.03 -19.38
N VAL A 236 15.78 -34.30 -20.44
CA VAL A 236 15.95 -34.78 -21.82
C VAL A 236 17.42 -34.84 -22.22
N MET A 237 18.25 -33.90 -21.74
CA MET A 237 19.70 -33.93 -21.98
C MET A 237 20.39 -35.13 -21.32
N GLU A 238 19.75 -35.76 -20.33
CA GLU A 238 20.27 -36.95 -19.62
C GLU A 238 19.90 -38.28 -20.28
N ILE A 239 19.11 -38.28 -21.36
CA ILE A 239 18.71 -39.51 -22.08
C ILE A 239 19.94 -40.15 -22.75
N ASP A 240 20.13 -41.46 -22.61
CA ASP A 240 21.23 -42.16 -23.27
C ASP A 240 20.91 -42.39 -24.77
N PRO A 241 21.87 -42.25 -25.70
CA PRO A 241 21.67 -42.54 -27.12
C PRO A 241 21.16 -43.94 -27.44
N SER A 242 21.41 -44.91 -26.54
CA SER A 242 20.98 -46.30 -26.66
C SER A 242 19.55 -46.54 -26.16
N ASP A 243 18.95 -45.58 -25.46
CA ASP A 243 17.60 -45.70 -24.90
C ASP A 243 16.51 -45.60 -25.96
N ASN A 244 15.32 -46.09 -25.61
CA ASN A 244 14.13 -45.84 -26.41
C ASN A 244 13.65 -44.40 -26.16
N ILE A 245 14.15 -43.47 -26.97
CA ILE A 245 13.85 -42.04 -26.92
C ILE A 245 12.34 -41.76 -26.75
N GLY A 246 11.49 -42.44 -27.53
CA GLY A 246 10.05 -42.22 -27.47
C GLY A 246 9.46 -42.57 -26.10
N LYS A 247 9.87 -43.71 -25.53
CA LYS A 247 9.43 -44.12 -24.20
C LYS A 247 9.97 -43.21 -23.10
N GLU A 248 11.22 -42.75 -23.20
CA GLU A 248 11.79 -41.86 -22.19
C GLU A 248 11.17 -40.46 -22.23
N LEU A 249 10.89 -39.92 -23.42
CA LEU A 249 10.17 -38.66 -23.56
C LEU A 249 8.75 -38.77 -22.99
N GLU A 250 8.03 -39.86 -23.29
CA GLU A 250 6.71 -40.13 -22.71
C GLU A 250 6.77 -40.18 -21.18
N ARG A 251 7.74 -40.91 -20.61
CA ARG A 251 7.92 -41.03 -19.16
C ARG A 251 8.24 -39.68 -18.50
N ILE A 252 9.19 -38.92 -19.03
CA ILE A 252 9.57 -37.60 -18.52
C ILE A 252 8.36 -36.68 -18.52
N MET A 253 7.56 -36.70 -19.59
CA MET A 253 6.37 -35.88 -19.69
C MET A 253 5.24 -36.34 -18.80
N GLU A 254 4.98 -37.63 -18.67
CA GLU A 254 3.99 -38.14 -17.72
C GLU A 254 4.32 -37.70 -16.30
N GLU A 255 5.58 -37.84 -15.88
CA GLU A 255 6.04 -37.35 -14.59
C GLU A 255 5.86 -35.84 -14.46
N ARG A 256 6.25 -35.05 -15.48
CA ARG A 256 6.02 -33.60 -15.44
C ARG A 256 4.54 -33.26 -15.30
N LEU A 257 3.66 -33.93 -16.05
CA LEU A 257 2.22 -33.72 -16.02
C LEU A 257 1.60 -34.10 -14.66
N THR A 258 2.16 -35.08 -13.93
CA THR A 258 1.74 -35.36 -12.54
C THR A 258 2.06 -34.19 -11.59
N GLY A 259 3.07 -33.39 -11.91
CA GLY A 259 3.45 -32.16 -11.22
C GLY A 259 2.35 -31.09 -11.17
N ARG A 260 1.27 -31.20 -11.96
CA ARG A 260 0.10 -30.32 -11.82
C ARG A 260 -0.51 -30.34 -10.42
N THR A 261 -0.39 -31.46 -9.70
CA THR A 261 -0.91 -31.59 -8.33
C THR A 261 -0.19 -30.61 -7.40
N TYR A 262 1.12 -30.44 -7.59
CA TYR A 262 1.90 -29.46 -6.85
C TYR A 262 1.49 -28.02 -7.18
N LEU A 263 1.18 -27.71 -8.44
CA LEU A 263 0.60 -26.42 -8.82
C LEU A 263 -0.76 -26.15 -8.14
N TYR A 264 -1.62 -27.17 -7.98
CA TYR A 264 -2.87 -27.05 -7.22
C TYR A 264 -2.64 -26.72 -5.75
N HIS A 265 -1.67 -27.38 -5.11
CA HIS A 265 -1.31 -27.07 -3.72
C HIS A 265 -0.80 -25.64 -3.57
N MET A 266 0.14 -25.21 -4.43
CA MET A 266 0.64 -23.83 -4.39
C MET A 266 -0.46 -22.81 -4.65
N LYS A 267 -1.43 -23.10 -5.55
CA LYS A 267 -2.56 -22.21 -5.79
C LYS A 267 -3.47 -22.10 -4.56
N SER A 268 -3.66 -23.20 -3.83
CA SER A 268 -4.38 -23.20 -2.55
C SER A 268 -3.65 -22.35 -1.50
N ASP A 269 -2.34 -22.54 -1.36
CA ASP A 269 -1.51 -21.75 -0.44
C ASP A 269 -1.57 -20.25 -0.80
N LEU A 270 -1.52 -19.92 -2.10
CA LEU A 270 -1.65 -18.55 -2.57
C LEU A 270 -3.01 -17.96 -2.19
N ALA A 271 -4.10 -18.70 -2.36
CA ALA A 271 -5.42 -18.23 -1.97
C ALA A 271 -5.51 -17.94 -0.47
N GLU A 272 -4.91 -18.79 0.37
CA GLU A 272 -4.87 -18.58 1.82
C GLU A 272 -4.06 -17.33 2.19
N VAL A 273 -2.84 -17.19 1.65
CA VAL A 273 -1.98 -16.02 1.90
C VAL A 273 -2.62 -14.74 1.38
N THR A 274 -3.32 -14.81 0.24
CA THR A 274 -4.09 -13.68 -0.30
C THR A 274 -5.17 -13.24 0.67
N HIS A 275 -5.91 -14.19 1.25
CA HIS A 275 -6.94 -13.89 2.24
C HIS A 275 -6.36 -13.28 3.52
N GLN A 276 -5.25 -13.83 4.02
CA GLN A 276 -4.53 -13.28 5.17
C GLN A 276 -4.06 -11.84 4.93
N LEU A 277 -3.53 -11.55 3.74
CA LEU A 277 -3.09 -10.22 3.36
C LEU A 277 -4.24 -9.22 3.30
N ILE A 278 -5.40 -9.62 2.77
CA ILE A 278 -6.61 -8.79 2.75
C ILE A 278 -7.03 -8.42 4.17
N ILE A 279 -7.06 -9.39 5.10
CA ILE A 279 -7.41 -9.12 6.51
C ILE A 279 -6.41 -8.16 7.15
N TYR A 280 -5.11 -8.38 6.92
CA TYR A 280 -4.05 -7.53 7.45
C TYR A 280 -4.20 -6.08 6.97
N GLU A 281 -4.37 -5.88 5.66
CA GLU A 281 -4.54 -4.54 5.08
C GLU A 281 -5.84 -3.87 5.55
N GLU A 282 -6.93 -4.61 5.64
CA GLU A 282 -8.20 -4.09 6.17
C GLU A 282 -8.05 -3.61 7.62
N GLN A 283 -7.36 -4.38 8.47
CA GLN A 283 -7.07 -3.98 9.85
C GLN A 283 -6.16 -2.75 9.91
N ARG A 284 -5.11 -2.71 9.08
CA ARG A 284 -4.17 -1.57 8.99
C ARG A 284 -4.88 -0.28 8.60
N ILE A 285 -5.79 -0.35 7.62
CA ILE A 285 -6.56 0.79 7.14
C ILE A 285 -7.57 1.24 8.21
N ASN A 286 -8.30 0.30 8.80
CA ASN A 286 -9.26 0.62 9.85
C ASN A 286 -8.60 1.29 11.06
N ALA A 287 -7.37 0.90 11.41
CA ALA A 287 -6.62 1.50 12.51
C ALA A 287 -6.32 3.00 12.33
N ILE A 288 -6.37 3.55 11.11
CA ILE A 288 -6.17 4.98 10.85
C ILE A 288 -7.17 5.83 11.64
N LEU A 289 -8.43 5.39 11.72
CA LEU A 289 -9.51 6.11 12.42
C LEU A 289 -9.52 5.87 13.93
N TYR A 290 -8.82 4.83 14.42
CA TYR A 290 -8.79 4.44 15.83
C TYR A 290 -7.49 4.83 16.54
N LYS A 291 -6.63 5.66 15.93
CA LYS A 291 -5.42 6.15 16.59
C LYS A 291 -5.80 6.88 17.90
N PRO A 292 -5.26 6.48 19.06
CA PRO A 292 -5.50 7.21 20.30
C PRO A 292 -4.91 8.62 20.17
N MET A 293 -5.69 9.64 20.54
CA MET A 293 -5.20 11.02 20.64
C MET A 293 -3.97 11.06 21.55
N GLY A 294 -2.77 11.11 20.97
CA GLY A 294 -1.52 11.12 21.74
C GLY A 294 -0.27 10.64 20.99
N GLU A 295 -0.41 9.86 19.91
CA GLU A 295 0.73 9.46 19.07
C GLU A 295 0.85 10.36 17.85
N THR A 296 1.54 11.49 18.03
CA THR A 296 2.01 12.33 16.92
C THR A 296 3.33 11.79 16.36
N HIS A 297 3.45 11.76 15.03
CA HIS A 297 4.69 11.51 14.29
C HIS A 297 5.79 12.53 14.59
#